data_AF-A0AAX1QIV8-F1
#
_entry.id   AF-A0AAX1QIV8-F1
#
_cell.length_a   1.000
_cell.length_b   1.000
_cell.length_c   1.000
_cell.angle_alpha   90.00
_cell.angle_beta   90.00
_cell.angle_gamma   90.00
#
_symmetry.space_group_name_H-M   'P 1'
#
loop_
_entity.id
_entity.type
_entity.pdbx_description
1 polymer ?
#
loop_
_entity_poly.entity_id
_entity_poly.type
_entity_poly.pdbx_seq_one_letter_code
_entity_poly.pdbx_strand_id
1 'polypeptide(L)'
;MSWDELEKRRTADIVSRRLGVSAKETVFVRDGYELTRHLLQCARQGRSRAAAIYYADAQETLNQAVGDSLNGTRPLLLNQFIRPLRCRYLQLPGRYGGMVAELEYLSPEPERARRMAAMEAALSRAAADIRGAAGHRAPDWARAYAVVDYAVRHWRYSEDGVWSYTAYGALVDHAAVCMGISLATLLLMERMGVPCRYLHGYRREGDTVGHGWNLIYCGGWFHLDVTDAVTSRDPLAFWGVTTLTDRSLEPGLTLPGRLRCPCPPDFIRQHLRKGTML
;
A
#
# COMPACT_ATOMS: atom_id res chain seq x y z
N MET A 1 8.61 39.65 11.19
CA MET A 1 9.02 38.26 10.88
C MET A 1 9.72 37.71 12.12
N SER A 2 9.26 36.60 12.67
CA SER A 2 9.87 36.01 13.88
C SER A 2 11.25 35.43 13.57
N TRP A 3 12.09 35.28 14.59
CA TRP A 3 13.39 34.59 14.47
C TRP A 3 13.23 33.17 13.92
N ASP A 4 12.16 32.48 14.34
CA ASP A 4 11.81 31.14 13.88
C ASP A 4 11.53 31.08 12.37
N GLU A 5 10.79 32.06 11.85
CA GLU A 5 10.46 32.14 10.42
C GLU A 5 11.70 32.45 9.56
N LEU A 6 12.62 33.26 10.10
CA LEU A 6 13.90 33.55 9.45
C LEU A 6 14.78 32.29 9.37
N GLU A 7 14.85 31.50 10.44
CA GLU A 7 15.62 30.24 10.46
C GLU A 7 15.03 29.18 9.52
N LYS A 8 13.70 29.03 9.49
CA LYS A 8 13.02 28.15 8.52
C LYS A 8 13.36 28.54 7.09
N ARG A 9 13.30 29.83 6.75
CA ARG A 9 13.63 30.33 5.41
C ARG A 9 15.09 30.06 5.05
N ARG A 10 16.03 30.31 5.97
CA ARG A 10 17.46 29.99 5.76
C ARG A 10 17.67 28.49 5.54
N THR A 11 17.00 27.65 6.32
CA THR A 11 17.05 26.19 6.17
C THR A 11 16.52 25.77 4.80
N ALA A 12 15.37 26.30 4.37
CA ALA A 12 14.81 26.04 3.04
C ALA A 12 15.76 26.46 1.90
N ASP A 13 16.46 27.59 2.04
CA ASP A 13 17.48 28.04 1.08
C ASP A 13 18.71 27.12 1.05
N ILE A 14 19.09 26.52 2.18
CA ILE A 14 20.17 25.53 2.22
C ILE A 14 19.74 24.22 1.55
N VAL A 15 18.55 23.72 1.87
CA VAL A 15 17.96 22.54 1.22
C VAL A 15 17.85 22.77 -0.28
N SER A 16 17.39 23.93 -0.69
CA SER A 16 17.28 24.33 -2.09
C SER A 16 18.63 24.27 -2.82
N ARG A 17 19.66 24.88 -2.25
CA ARG A 17 21.01 24.90 -2.85
C ARG A 17 21.68 23.53 -2.88
N ARG A 18 21.53 22.74 -1.81
CA ARG A 18 22.20 21.43 -1.68
C ARG A 18 21.48 20.31 -2.42
N LEU A 19 20.16 20.40 -2.53
CA LEU A 19 19.34 19.36 -3.15
C LEU A 19 18.81 19.76 -4.52
N GLY A 20 18.90 21.02 -4.95
CA GLY A 20 18.45 21.45 -6.28
C GLY A 20 16.93 21.46 -6.44
N VAL A 21 16.20 21.84 -5.37
CA VAL A 21 14.74 22.04 -5.37
C VAL A 21 14.46 23.51 -5.09
N SER A 22 13.37 24.09 -5.59
CA SER A 22 13.04 25.50 -5.32
C SER A 22 12.79 25.75 -3.83
N ALA A 23 13.41 26.77 -3.24
CA ALA A 23 13.16 27.15 -1.85
C ALA A 23 11.69 27.51 -1.58
N LYS A 24 10.97 28.03 -2.60
CA LYS A 24 9.53 28.33 -2.53
C LYS A 24 8.65 27.07 -2.47
N GLU A 25 9.19 25.93 -2.89
CA GLU A 25 8.49 24.65 -2.93
C GLU A 25 8.85 23.74 -1.75
N THR A 26 9.81 24.16 -0.92
CA THR A 26 10.17 23.50 0.33
C THR A 26 9.21 23.93 1.43
N VAL A 27 8.47 22.97 1.99
CA VAL A 27 7.51 23.24 3.07
C VAL A 27 8.06 22.81 4.42
N PHE A 28 7.62 23.46 5.48
CA PHE A 28 7.86 22.98 6.84
C PHE A 28 6.79 21.96 7.24
N VAL A 29 7.21 20.83 7.80
CA VAL A 29 6.34 19.77 8.31
C VAL A 29 6.66 19.49 9.77
N ARG A 30 5.61 19.30 10.58
CA ARG A 30 5.73 19.07 12.02
C ARG A 30 5.85 17.60 12.39
N ASP A 31 5.21 16.73 11.61
CA ASP A 31 5.10 15.32 11.90
C ASP A 31 4.99 14.49 10.61
N GLY A 32 4.93 13.17 10.78
CA GLY A 32 4.84 12.22 9.69
C GLY A 32 3.57 12.38 8.86
N TYR A 33 2.46 12.80 9.47
CA TYR A 33 1.19 12.99 8.77
C TYR A 33 1.27 14.15 7.79
N GLU A 34 1.78 15.30 8.21
CA GLU A 34 2.00 16.47 7.35
C GLU A 34 2.96 16.13 6.20
N LEU A 35 4.03 15.38 6.48
CA LEU A 35 4.98 14.94 5.45
C LEU A 35 4.32 14.02 4.41
N THR A 36 3.60 12.98 4.84
CA THR A 36 2.88 12.06 3.95
C THR A 36 1.90 12.83 3.06
N ARG A 37 1.13 13.76 3.64
CA ARG A 37 0.17 14.60 2.91
C ARG A 37 0.85 15.47 1.84
N HIS A 38 1.95 16.13 2.19
CA HIS A 38 2.72 16.96 1.27
C HIS A 38 3.28 16.15 0.09
N LEU A 39 3.90 15.00 0.37
CA LEU A 39 4.46 14.13 -0.66
C LEU A 39 3.38 13.60 -1.63
N LEU A 40 2.21 13.22 -1.10
CA LEU A 40 1.08 12.81 -1.91
C LEU A 40 0.52 13.97 -2.77
N GLN A 41 0.51 15.19 -2.24
CA GLN A 41 0.09 16.35 -3.01
C GLN A 41 1.07 16.64 -4.16
N CYS A 42 2.38 16.55 -3.91
CA CYS A 42 3.41 16.70 -4.94
C CYS A 42 3.27 15.63 -6.03
N ALA A 43 3.02 14.38 -5.64
CA ALA A 43 2.73 13.27 -6.55
C ALA A 43 1.51 13.55 -7.45
N ARG A 44 0.41 14.05 -6.87
CA ARG A 44 -0.82 14.39 -7.61
C ARG A 44 -0.61 15.55 -8.61
N GLN A 45 0.34 16.44 -8.31
CA GLN A 45 0.72 17.54 -9.20
C GLN A 45 1.74 17.11 -10.27
N GLY A 46 2.15 15.84 -10.31
CA GLY A 46 3.12 15.32 -11.27
C GLY A 46 4.55 15.84 -11.03
N ARG A 47 4.88 16.32 -9.83
CA ARG A 47 6.23 16.78 -9.51
C ARG A 47 7.18 15.60 -9.50
N SER A 48 8.39 15.76 -10.06
CA SER A 48 9.44 14.74 -9.99
C SER A 48 10.21 14.76 -8.68
N ARG A 49 10.14 15.87 -7.92
CA ARG A 49 10.85 16.06 -6.66
C ARG A 49 9.99 16.84 -5.69
N ALA A 50 10.10 16.51 -4.40
CA ALA A 50 9.45 17.21 -3.31
C ALA A 50 10.43 17.42 -2.16
N ALA A 51 10.47 18.62 -1.59
CA ALA A 51 11.33 18.93 -0.47
C ALA A 51 10.52 19.35 0.75
N ALA A 52 11.05 19.03 1.93
CA ALA A 52 10.50 19.47 3.21
C ALA A 52 11.62 19.79 4.21
N ILE A 53 11.34 20.69 5.14
CA ILE A 53 12.15 20.94 6.34
C ILE A 53 11.33 20.56 7.58
N TYR A 54 12.01 20.16 8.64
CA TYR A 54 11.39 19.60 9.85
C TYR A 54 12.27 19.84 11.07
N TYR A 55 11.74 19.69 12.29
CA TYR A 55 12.58 19.73 13.49
C TYR A 55 13.55 18.55 13.54
N ALA A 56 14.82 18.80 13.86
CA ALA A 56 15.88 17.80 13.73
C ALA A 56 15.62 16.50 14.51
N ASP A 57 14.93 16.58 15.64
CA ASP A 57 14.52 15.45 16.49
C ASP A 57 13.38 14.60 15.90
N ALA A 58 12.60 15.14 14.94
CA ALA A 58 11.50 14.43 14.32
C ALA A 58 11.93 13.42 13.25
N GLN A 59 13.20 13.42 12.81
CA GLN A 59 13.65 12.68 11.63
C GLN A 59 13.29 11.18 11.65
N GLU A 60 13.46 10.50 12.78
CA GLU A 60 13.16 9.07 12.90
C GLU A 60 11.67 8.78 12.71
N THR A 61 10.81 9.59 13.35
CA THR A 61 9.35 9.45 13.20
C THR A 61 8.88 9.76 11.77
N LEU A 62 9.54 10.68 11.07
CA LEU A 62 9.28 10.98 9.66
C LEU A 62 9.69 9.84 8.73
N ASN A 63 10.87 9.24 8.98
CA ASN A 63 11.34 8.06 8.25
C ASN A 63 10.34 6.92 8.36
N GLN A 64 9.86 6.65 9.58
CA GLN A 64 8.86 5.62 9.84
C GLN A 64 7.54 5.92 9.10
N ALA A 65 7.07 7.17 9.11
CA ALA A 65 5.84 7.55 8.42
C ALA A 65 5.93 7.37 6.89
N VAL A 66 7.08 7.70 6.28
CA VAL A 66 7.34 7.42 4.85
C VAL A 66 7.36 5.91 4.60
N GLY A 67 8.07 5.17 5.47
CA GLY A 67 8.12 3.72 5.44
C GLY A 67 6.73 3.08 5.47
N ASP A 68 5.89 3.45 6.43
CA ASP A 68 4.59 2.81 6.65
C ASP A 68 3.49 3.26 5.67
N SER A 69 3.45 4.56 5.38
CA SER A 69 2.28 5.19 4.72
C SER A 69 2.51 5.55 3.24
N LEU A 70 3.72 5.43 2.73
CA LEU A 70 4.01 5.67 1.32
C LEU A 70 4.58 4.43 0.63
N ASN A 71 5.45 3.69 1.33
CA ASN A 71 6.13 2.51 0.78
C ASN A 71 5.59 1.17 1.33
N GLY A 72 5.06 1.15 2.56
CA GLY A 72 4.81 -0.06 3.35
C GLY A 72 3.32 -0.39 3.50
N THR A 73 2.82 -0.48 4.73
CA THR A 73 1.50 -1.06 5.03
C THR A 73 0.30 -0.39 4.37
N ARG A 74 0.43 0.90 4.03
CA ARG A 74 -0.50 1.66 3.21
C ARG A 74 0.29 2.28 2.06
N PRO A 75 0.53 1.57 0.95
CA PRO A 75 1.45 2.03 -0.08
C PRO A 75 0.77 3.04 -1.02
N LEU A 76 0.45 4.23 -0.49
CA LEU A 76 -0.37 5.25 -1.18
C LEU A 76 0.27 5.76 -2.49
N LEU A 77 1.58 5.58 -2.67
CA LEU A 77 2.29 5.95 -3.89
C LEU A 77 2.28 4.84 -4.95
N LEU A 78 2.34 3.57 -4.55
CA LEU A 78 2.21 2.45 -5.49
C LEU A 78 0.86 2.52 -6.22
N ASN A 79 -0.20 2.93 -5.51
CA ASN A 79 -1.53 3.17 -6.08
C ASN A 79 -1.61 4.38 -7.03
N GLN A 80 -0.56 5.19 -7.14
CA GLN A 80 -0.45 6.31 -8.08
C GLN A 80 0.57 6.05 -9.21
N PHE A 81 1.01 4.80 -9.37
CA PHE A 81 2.04 4.39 -10.33
C PHE A 81 3.38 5.10 -10.10
N ILE A 82 3.71 5.31 -8.83
CA ILE A 82 4.97 5.90 -8.38
C ILE A 82 5.75 4.80 -7.66
N ARG A 83 7.02 4.63 -8.03
CA ARG A 83 7.90 3.67 -7.37
C ARG A 83 8.11 4.05 -5.90
N PRO A 84 8.47 3.08 -5.03
CA PRO A 84 8.79 3.38 -3.64
C PRO A 84 9.78 4.53 -3.51
N LEU A 85 9.46 5.49 -2.65
CA LEU A 85 10.25 6.70 -2.49
C LEU A 85 11.63 6.39 -1.97
N ARG A 86 12.62 7.04 -2.59
CA ARG A 86 13.95 7.21 -2.01
C ARG A 86 14.04 8.63 -1.49
N CYS A 87 14.13 8.75 -0.17
CA CYS A 87 14.30 10.03 0.51
C CYS A 87 15.77 10.23 0.86
N ARG A 88 16.30 11.41 0.53
CA ARG A 88 17.61 11.86 0.98
C ARG A 88 17.42 12.89 2.07
N TYR A 89 17.99 12.62 3.23
CA TYR A 89 17.94 13.51 4.39
C TYR A 89 19.23 14.33 4.49
N LEU A 90 19.07 15.59 4.88
CA LEU A 90 20.15 16.52 5.17
C LEU A 90 20.07 16.89 6.65
N GLN A 91 21.11 16.49 7.38
CA GLN A 91 21.35 17.01 8.71
C GLN A 91 22.00 18.39 8.57
N LEU A 92 21.36 19.40 9.14
CA LEU A 92 21.81 20.79 9.08
C LEU A 92 22.18 21.28 10.48
N PRO A 93 23.17 22.17 10.61
CA PRO A 93 23.47 22.78 11.90
C PRO A 93 22.28 23.65 12.34
N GLY A 94 21.78 23.41 13.56
CA GLY A 94 20.65 24.13 14.13
C GLY A 94 19.48 23.20 14.52
N ARG A 95 18.29 23.79 14.66
CA ARG A 95 17.08 23.09 15.13
C ARG A 95 16.32 22.34 14.03
N TYR A 96 16.73 22.49 12.77
CA TYR A 96 16.00 22.01 11.61
C TYR A 96 16.83 21.02 10.80
N GLY A 97 16.18 19.97 10.32
CA GLY A 97 16.66 19.11 9.24
C GLY A 97 15.94 19.41 7.93
N GLY A 98 16.37 18.76 6.86
CA GLY A 98 15.71 18.84 5.57
C GLY A 98 15.73 17.53 4.81
N MET A 99 14.82 17.35 3.86
CA MET A 99 14.79 16.19 2.99
C MET A 99 14.39 16.55 1.57
N VAL A 100 14.77 15.67 0.64
CA VAL A 100 14.17 15.58 -0.70
C VAL A 100 13.71 14.16 -0.97
N ALA A 101 12.54 14.04 -1.57
CA ALA A 101 11.99 12.81 -2.11
C ALA A 101 11.97 12.89 -3.64
N GLU A 102 12.47 11.85 -4.30
CA GLU A 102 12.41 11.69 -5.75
C GLU A 102 11.23 10.80 -6.14
N LEU A 103 10.34 11.34 -6.96
CA LEU A 103 9.10 10.70 -7.38
C LEU A 103 9.30 10.13 -8.80
N GLU A 104 9.54 8.83 -8.88
CA GLU A 104 9.75 8.12 -10.14
C GLU A 104 8.43 7.47 -10.60
N TYR A 105 7.88 7.95 -11.71
CA TYR A 105 6.59 7.50 -12.24
C TYR A 105 6.79 6.37 -13.26
N LEU A 106 5.94 5.35 -13.21
CA LEU A 106 5.95 4.24 -14.19
C LEU A 106 5.47 4.68 -15.58
N SER A 107 4.80 5.82 -15.69
CA SER A 107 4.37 6.41 -16.96
C SER A 107 4.31 7.94 -16.85
N PRO A 108 4.58 8.66 -17.95
CA PRO A 108 4.45 10.12 -18.00
C PRO A 108 2.98 10.57 -18.09
N GLU A 109 2.74 11.86 -17.88
CA GLU A 109 1.47 12.47 -18.29
C GLU A 109 1.39 12.61 -19.83
N PRO A 110 0.19 12.56 -20.45
CA PRO A 110 -1.14 12.37 -19.84
C PRO A 110 -1.53 10.89 -19.65
N GLU A 111 -0.66 9.96 -20.02
CA GLU A 111 -0.95 8.51 -19.99
C GLU A 111 -1.21 8.02 -18.56
N ARG A 112 -0.45 8.54 -17.58
CA ARG A 112 -0.68 8.25 -16.17
C ARG A 112 -2.11 8.56 -15.75
N ALA A 113 -2.59 9.76 -16.05
CA ALA A 113 -3.97 10.16 -15.73
C ALA A 113 -5.02 9.26 -16.38
N ARG A 114 -4.83 8.86 -17.66
CA ARG A 114 -5.76 7.94 -18.35
C ARG A 114 -5.82 6.57 -17.66
N ARG A 115 -4.65 6.02 -17.31
CA ARG A 115 -4.58 4.71 -16.61
C ARG A 115 -5.18 4.76 -15.22
N MET A 116 -4.96 5.85 -14.49
CA MET A 116 -5.57 6.06 -13.18
C MET A 116 -7.11 6.13 -13.30
N ALA A 117 -7.63 6.84 -14.30
CA ALA A 117 -9.07 6.89 -14.55
C ALA A 117 -9.65 5.51 -14.92
N ALA A 118 -8.95 4.74 -15.76
CA ALA A 118 -9.35 3.38 -16.11
C ALA A 118 -9.36 2.44 -14.90
N MET A 119 -8.33 2.52 -14.04
CA MET A 119 -8.24 1.75 -12.80
C MET A 119 -9.36 2.10 -11.83
N GLU A 120 -9.66 3.39 -11.64
CA GLU A 120 -10.76 3.84 -10.77
C GLU A 120 -12.13 3.37 -11.27
N ALA A 121 -12.35 3.40 -12.59
CA ALA A 121 -13.57 2.89 -13.20
C ALA A 121 -13.69 1.36 -13.02
N ALA A 122 -12.60 0.62 -13.20
CA ALA A 122 -12.57 -0.83 -12.98
C ALA A 122 -12.79 -1.19 -11.50
N LEU A 123 -12.13 -0.48 -10.59
CA LEU A 123 -12.32 -0.60 -9.14
C LEU A 123 -13.78 -0.36 -8.74
N SER A 124 -14.40 0.68 -9.29
CA SER A 124 -15.79 1.02 -8.99
C SER A 124 -16.77 -0.04 -9.50
N ARG A 125 -16.53 -0.62 -10.68
CA ARG A 125 -17.32 -1.75 -11.21
C ARG A 125 -17.18 -3.00 -10.35
N ALA A 126 -15.94 -3.44 -10.11
CA ALA A 126 -15.66 -4.60 -9.27
C ALA A 126 -16.28 -4.45 -7.87
N ALA A 127 -16.18 -3.27 -7.26
CA ALA A 127 -16.79 -2.99 -5.96
C ALA A 127 -18.33 -3.04 -6.01
N ALA A 128 -18.97 -2.66 -7.11
CA ALA A 128 -20.41 -2.80 -7.27
C ALA A 128 -20.82 -4.28 -7.34
N ASP A 129 -20.11 -5.08 -8.14
CA ASP A 129 -20.35 -6.53 -8.28
C ASP A 129 -20.18 -7.26 -6.95
N ILE A 130 -19.09 -6.97 -6.22
CA ILE A 130 -18.80 -7.56 -4.90
C ILE A 130 -19.88 -7.18 -3.89
N ARG A 131 -20.34 -5.92 -3.87
CA ARG A 131 -21.45 -5.50 -2.99
C ARG A 131 -22.74 -6.23 -3.32
N GLY A 132 -23.03 -6.43 -4.61
CA GLY A 132 -24.18 -7.22 -5.07
C GLY A 132 -24.10 -8.66 -4.59
N ALA A 133 -22.93 -9.29 -4.71
CA ALA A 133 -22.72 -10.68 -4.31
C ALA A 133 -22.74 -10.88 -2.79
N ALA A 134 -22.11 -9.99 -2.01
CA ALA A 134 -22.06 -10.09 -0.55
C ALA A 134 -23.41 -9.73 0.11
N GLY A 135 -24.15 -8.80 -0.49
CA GLY A 135 -25.38 -8.25 0.07
C GLY A 135 -25.13 -7.10 1.07
N HIS A 136 -26.10 -6.19 1.18
CA HIS A 136 -25.96 -4.92 1.91
C HIS A 136 -25.69 -5.04 3.41
N ARG A 137 -26.04 -6.18 4.03
CA ARG A 137 -25.87 -6.42 5.47
C ARG A 137 -24.89 -7.55 5.78
N ALA A 138 -24.07 -7.94 4.80
CA ALA A 138 -23.06 -8.97 5.01
C ALA A 138 -22.09 -8.54 6.13
N PRO A 139 -21.72 -9.45 7.06
CA PRO A 139 -20.66 -9.19 8.01
C PRO A 139 -19.31 -9.01 7.31
N ASP A 140 -18.34 -8.41 7.99
CA ASP A 140 -17.04 -8.03 7.40
C ASP A 140 -16.32 -9.21 6.72
N TRP A 141 -16.35 -10.40 7.34
CA TRP A 141 -15.74 -11.59 6.76
C TRP A 141 -16.42 -12.03 5.45
N ALA A 142 -17.73 -11.81 5.29
CA ALA A 142 -18.46 -12.19 4.09
C ALA A 142 -18.13 -11.22 2.95
N ARG A 143 -18.03 -9.92 3.26
CA ARG A 143 -17.58 -8.90 2.30
C ARG A 143 -16.14 -9.16 1.87
N ALA A 144 -15.26 -9.49 2.83
CA ALA A 144 -13.88 -9.87 2.54
C ALA A 144 -13.79 -11.14 1.67
N TYR A 145 -14.60 -12.17 1.95
CA TYR A 145 -14.64 -13.38 1.14
C TYR A 145 -15.09 -13.09 -0.29
N ALA A 146 -16.12 -12.25 -0.46
CA ALA A 146 -16.59 -11.85 -1.79
C ALA A 146 -15.52 -11.12 -2.61
N VAL A 147 -14.62 -10.35 -1.96
CA VAL A 147 -13.45 -9.77 -2.64
C VAL A 147 -12.50 -10.88 -3.14
N VAL A 148 -12.21 -11.88 -2.32
CA VAL A 148 -11.30 -12.98 -2.70
C VAL A 148 -11.92 -13.87 -3.77
N ASP A 149 -13.21 -14.20 -3.66
CA ASP A 149 -13.94 -14.96 -4.65
C ASP A 149 -14.02 -14.22 -6.00
N TYR A 150 -14.23 -12.90 -5.99
CA TYR A 150 -14.10 -12.06 -7.18
C TYR A 150 -12.69 -12.17 -7.78
N ALA A 151 -11.64 -12.00 -6.97
CA ALA A 151 -10.25 -12.11 -7.44
C ALA A 151 -9.97 -13.47 -8.10
N VAL A 152 -10.40 -14.58 -7.48
CA VAL A 152 -10.24 -15.94 -7.99
C VAL A 152 -10.92 -16.14 -9.35
N ARG A 153 -12.08 -15.52 -9.56
CA ARG A 153 -12.85 -15.65 -10.81
C ARG A 153 -12.34 -14.76 -11.94
N HIS A 154 -11.77 -13.60 -11.59
CA HIS A 154 -11.49 -12.55 -12.56
C HIS A 154 -10.01 -12.30 -12.80
N TRP A 155 -9.11 -12.77 -11.94
CA TRP A 155 -7.69 -12.50 -12.04
C TRP A 155 -6.89 -13.78 -12.27
N ARG A 156 -5.71 -13.62 -12.87
CA ARG A 156 -4.70 -14.66 -12.99
C ARG A 156 -3.34 -14.14 -12.57
N TYR A 157 -2.47 -15.04 -12.12
CA TYR A 157 -1.08 -14.70 -11.88
C TYR A 157 -0.34 -14.53 -13.22
N SER A 158 0.43 -13.45 -13.36
CA SER A 158 1.29 -13.18 -14.51
C SER A 158 2.38 -12.19 -14.10
N GLU A 159 3.59 -12.42 -14.59
CA GLU A 159 4.77 -11.57 -14.40
C GLU A 159 5.00 -10.62 -15.58
N ASP A 160 4.03 -10.54 -16.50
CA ASP A 160 4.18 -9.84 -17.77
C ASP A 160 4.03 -8.32 -17.58
N GLY A 161 5.11 -7.61 -17.94
CA GLY A 161 5.12 -6.15 -17.98
C GLY A 161 5.11 -5.47 -16.61
N VAL A 162 5.43 -4.18 -16.62
CA VAL A 162 5.57 -3.38 -15.38
C VAL A 162 4.24 -3.21 -14.61
N TRP A 163 3.11 -3.29 -15.32
CA TRP A 163 1.79 -3.07 -14.73
C TRP A 163 1.32 -4.24 -13.85
N SER A 164 1.86 -5.44 -14.05
CA SER A 164 1.61 -6.61 -13.20
C SER A 164 2.00 -6.37 -11.73
N TYR A 165 2.91 -5.43 -11.47
CA TYR A 165 3.36 -5.01 -10.14
C TYR A 165 2.49 -3.89 -9.53
N THR A 166 1.36 -3.55 -10.15
CA THR A 166 0.46 -2.48 -9.69
C THR A 166 -0.97 -3.00 -9.58
N ALA A 167 -1.82 -2.28 -8.84
CA ALA A 167 -3.26 -2.60 -8.79
C ALA A 167 -3.93 -2.55 -10.18
N TYR A 168 -3.38 -1.79 -11.12
CA TYR A 168 -3.87 -1.72 -12.51
C TYR A 168 -3.80 -3.09 -13.19
N GLY A 169 -2.71 -3.85 -13.02
CA GLY A 169 -2.56 -5.16 -13.62
C GLY A 169 -3.69 -6.11 -13.21
N ALA A 170 -4.06 -6.13 -11.93
CA ALA A 170 -5.17 -6.95 -11.46
C ALA A 170 -6.54 -6.38 -11.87
N LEU A 171 -6.79 -5.09 -11.65
CA LEU A 171 -8.12 -4.49 -11.85
C LEU A 171 -8.50 -4.30 -13.32
N VAL A 172 -7.53 -4.00 -14.19
CA VAL A 172 -7.76 -3.65 -15.60
C VAL A 172 -7.25 -4.74 -16.53
N ASP A 173 -6.00 -5.20 -16.34
CA ASP A 173 -5.41 -6.22 -17.22
C ASP A 173 -5.80 -7.65 -16.81
N HIS A 174 -6.47 -7.81 -15.66
CA HIS A 174 -6.87 -9.09 -15.07
C HIS A 174 -5.69 -10.05 -14.81
N ALA A 175 -4.46 -9.52 -14.76
CA ALA A 175 -3.22 -10.28 -14.72
C ALA A 175 -2.15 -9.51 -13.93
N ALA A 176 -1.69 -10.08 -12.81
CA ALA A 176 -0.73 -9.42 -11.93
C ALA A 176 0.09 -10.41 -11.10
N VAL A 177 1.22 -9.94 -10.56
CA VAL A 177 2.00 -10.65 -9.56
C VAL A 177 1.43 -10.42 -8.15
N CYS A 178 2.05 -11.01 -7.14
CA CYS A 178 1.64 -10.91 -5.74
C CYS A 178 1.46 -9.45 -5.26
N MET A 179 2.36 -8.55 -5.66
CA MET A 179 2.24 -7.11 -5.37
C MET A 179 0.96 -6.51 -5.98
N GLY A 180 0.74 -6.68 -7.29
CA GLY A 180 -0.44 -6.10 -7.96
C GLY A 180 -1.76 -6.66 -7.44
N ILE A 181 -1.84 -7.97 -7.20
CA ILE A 181 -3.01 -8.64 -6.61
C ILE A 181 -3.28 -8.10 -5.19
N SER A 182 -2.25 -7.96 -4.35
CA SER A 182 -2.40 -7.48 -2.98
C SER A 182 -2.77 -6.00 -2.88
N LEU A 183 -2.28 -5.17 -3.81
CA LEU A 183 -2.65 -3.76 -3.93
C LEU A 183 -4.10 -3.60 -4.38
N ALA A 184 -4.54 -4.37 -5.39
CA ALA A 184 -5.93 -4.35 -5.83
C ALA A 184 -6.88 -4.87 -4.74
N THR A 185 -6.48 -5.92 -4.02
CA THR A 185 -7.22 -6.44 -2.86
C THR A 185 -7.36 -5.37 -1.78
N LEU A 186 -6.27 -4.65 -1.45
CA LEU A 186 -6.31 -3.55 -0.49
C LEU A 186 -7.36 -2.49 -0.87
N LEU A 187 -7.36 -2.05 -2.14
CA LEU A 187 -8.32 -1.07 -2.66
C LEU A 187 -9.77 -1.58 -2.59
N LEU A 188 -10.02 -2.84 -2.95
CA LEU A 188 -11.36 -3.42 -2.88
C LEU A 188 -11.86 -3.59 -1.44
N MET A 189 -10.99 -4.02 -0.53
CA MET A 189 -11.32 -4.13 0.91
C MET A 189 -11.70 -2.77 1.49
N GLU A 190 -10.98 -1.70 1.10
CA GLU A 190 -11.33 -0.32 1.47
C GLU A 190 -12.73 0.05 0.95
N ARG A 191 -13.07 -0.29 -0.31
CA ARG A 191 -14.42 -0.08 -0.87
C ARG A 191 -15.51 -0.87 -0.17
N MET A 192 -15.15 -1.98 0.49
CA MET A 192 -16.05 -2.80 1.31
C MET A 192 -16.09 -2.39 2.79
N GLY A 193 -15.31 -1.37 3.19
CA GLY A 193 -15.19 -0.96 4.60
C GLY A 193 -14.57 -2.05 5.48
N VAL A 194 -13.75 -2.95 4.91
CA VAL A 194 -13.01 -3.96 5.65
C VAL A 194 -11.59 -3.44 5.86
N PRO A 195 -11.14 -3.22 7.12
CA PRO A 195 -9.78 -2.75 7.34
C PRO A 195 -8.77 -3.77 6.80
N CYS A 196 -7.85 -3.29 5.97
CA CYS A 196 -6.85 -4.10 5.29
C CYS A 196 -5.50 -3.38 5.32
N ARG A 197 -4.41 -4.15 5.39
CA ARG A 197 -3.03 -3.67 5.29
C ARG A 197 -2.31 -4.46 4.21
N TYR A 198 -1.43 -3.79 3.48
CA TYR A 198 -0.43 -4.46 2.65
C TYR A 198 0.72 -4.93 3.55
N LEU A 199 1.26 -6.11 3.28
CA LEU A 199 2.46 -6.64 3.91
C LEU A 199 3.41 -7.10 2.81
N HIS A 200 4.70 -7.07 3.10
CA HIS A 200 5.71 -7.67 2.24
C HIS A 200 6.84 -8.29 3.06
N GLY A 201 7.59 -9.17 2.41
CA GLY A 201 8.70 -9.91 2.98
C GLY A 201 9.05 -11.04 2.03
N TYR A 202 9.23 -12.25 2.55
CA TYR A 202 9.65 -13.40 1.75
C TYR A 202 8.73 -14.60 1.96
N ARG A 203 8.54 -15.40 0.91
CA ARG A 203 7.67 -16.58 0.98
C ARG A 203 8.33 -17.72 1.76
N ARG A 204 9.66 -17.78 1.72
CA ARG A 204 10.51 -18.66 2.54
C ARG A 204 11.72 -17.89 3.04
N GLU A 205 12.22 -18.28 4.21
CA GLU A 205 13.49 -17.76 4.70
C GLU A 205 14.61 -18.08 3.71
N GLY A 206 15.36 -17.05 3.29
CA GLY A 206 16.42 -17.17 2.28
C GLY A 206 15.98 -16.99 0.82
N ASP A 207 14.69 -16.78 0.54
CA ASP A 207 14.24 -16.40 -0.80
C ASP A 207 14.86 -15.06 -1.21
N THR A 208 15.18 -14.91 -2.50
CA THR A 208 15.70 -13.66 -3.08
C THR A 208 14.62 -12.79 -3.72
N VAL A 209 13.44 -13.38 -3.94
CA VAL A 209 12.27 -12.70 -4.53
C VAL A 209 11.29 -12.35 -3.42
N GLY A 210 10.98 -11.06 -3.31
CA GLY A 210 10.01 -10.58 -2.33
C GLY A 210 8.59 -11.05 -2.64
N HIS A 211 7.77 -11.19 -1.60
CA HIS A 211 6.36 -11.56 -1.68
C HIS A 211 5.50 -10.51 -1.01
N GLY A 212 4.39 -10.12 -1.65
CA GLY A 212 3.39 -9.19 -1.11
C GLY A 212 2.08 -9.92 -0.81
N TRP A 213 1.47 -9.63 0.34
CA TRP A 213 0.16 -10.15 0.73
C TRP A 213 -0.59 -9.15 1.61
N ASN A 214 -1.73 -9.55 2.18
CA ASN A 214 -2.57 -8.68 3.00
C ASN A 214 -2.74 -9.18 4.44
N LEU A 215 -3.11 -8.25 5.32
CA LEU A 215 -3.66 -8.51 6.65
C LEU A 215 -5.03 -7.86 6.70
N ILE A 216 -6.08 -8.60 7.06
CA ILE A 216 -7.46 -8.07 7.12
C ILE A 216 -8.04 -8.18 8.52
N TYR A 217 -8.92 -7.24 8.87
CA TYR A 217 -9.65 -7.23 10.13
C TYR A 217 -11.12 -7.51 9.91
N CYS A 218 -11.65 -8.56 10.54
CA CYS A 218 -13.07 -8.89 10.50
C CYS A 218 -13.66 -9.11 11.91
N GLY A 219 -13.20 -8.33 12.90
CA GLY A 219 -13.37 -8.63 14.34
C GLY A 219 -12.14 -9.29 14.98
N GLY A 220 -11.08 -9.45 14.19
CA GLY A 220 -9.77 -9.99 14.53
C GLY A 220 -8.87 -9.87 13.30
N TRP A 221 -7.59 -9.58 13.50
CA TRP A 221 -6.61 -9.50 12.40
C TRP A 221 -6.14 -10.89 12.02
N PHE A 222 -6.07 -11.21 10.73
CA PHE A 222 -5.45 -12.44 10.24
C PHE A 222 -4.85 -12.20 8.84
N HIS A 223 -3.92 -13.07 8.45
CA HIS A 223 -3.28 -12.99 7.14
C HIS A 223 -4.22 -13.46 6.04
N LEU A 224 -4.10 -12.81 4.89
CA LEU A 224 -4.80 -13.15 3.67
C LEU A 224 -3.80 -13.07 2.51
N ASP A 225 -3.65 -14.17 1.78
CA ASP A 225 -2.88 -14.18 0.54
C ASP A 225 -3.78 -14.52 -0.63
N VAL A 226 -4.22 -13.46 -1.32
CA VAL A 226 -5.08 -13.59 -2.49
C VAL A 226 -4.32 -14.16 -3.68
N THR A 227 -2.99 -14.08 -3.71
CA THR A 227 -2.16 -14.72 -4.73
C THR A 227 -2.29 -16.25 -4.66
N ASP A 228 -2.23 -16.80 -3.45
CA ASP A 228 -2.44 -18.24 -3.21
C ASP A 228 -3.86 -18.65 -3.60
N ALA A 229 -4.87 -17.84 -3.25
CA ALA A 229 -6.25 -18.07 -3.66
C ALA A 229 -6.42 -18.08 -5.18
N VAL A 230 -5.89 -17.07 -5.89
CA VAL A 230 -5.97 -16.96 -7.35
C VAL A 230 -5.27 -18.12 -8.05
N THR A 231 -4.06 -18.48 -7.60
CA THR A 231 -3.25 -19.55 -8.23
C THR A 231 -3.82 -20.95 -7.99
N SER A 232 -4.36 -21.22 -6.80
CA SER A 232 -5.06 -22.47 -6.46
C SER A 232 -6.50 -22.53 -7.00
N ARG A 233 -7.01 -21.39 -7.49
CA ARG A 233 -8.42 -21.16 -7.83
C ARG A 233 -9.35 -21.47 -6.66
N ASP A 234 -8.93 -21.27 -5.41
CA ASP A 234 -9.70 -21.56 -4.21
C ASP A 234 -9.77 -20.31 -3.31
N PRO A 235 -10.93 -19.67 -3.15
CA PRO A 235 -11.08 -18.49 -2.30
C PRO A 235 -10.73 -18.70 -0.81
N LEU A 236 -10.66 -19.96 -0.36
CA LEU A 236 -10.26 -20.31 0.99
C LEU A 236 -8.78 -20.69 1.11
N ALA A 237 -8.03 -20.78 0.02
CA ALA A 237 -6.59 -20.98 0.12
C ALA A 237 -5.97 -19.79 0.87
N PHE A 238 -5.26 -20.09 1.95
CA PHE A 238 -4.67 -19.13 2.88
C PHE A 238 -5.68 -18.30 3.72
N TRP A 239 -6.97 -18.64 3.70
CA TRP A 239 -7.96 -17.93 4.51
C TRP A 239 -7.81 -18.23 6.00
N GLY A 240 -7.84 -17.20 6.84
CA GLY A 240 -7.87 -17.35 8.29
C GLY A 240 -6.53 -17.67 8.95
N VAL A 241 -5.41 -17.56 8.21
CA VAL A 241 -4.06 -17.83 8.73
C VAL A 241 -3.67 -16.83 9.82
N THR A 242 -3.40 -17.32 11.03
CA THR A 242 -3.01 -16.49 12.18
C THR A 242 -1.54 -16.59 12.57
N THR A 243 -0.82 -17.52 11.95
CA THR A 243 0.62 -17.75 12.19
C THR A 243 1.27 -18.05 10.85
N LEU A 244 2.36 -17.36 10.54
CA LEU A 244 3.20 -17.68 9.38
C LEU A 244 4.22 -18.72 9.81
N THR A 245 4.27 -19.85 9.11
CA THR A 245 5.26 -20.91 9.35
C THR A 245 6.29 -21.00 8.24
N ASP A 246 5.93 -20.55 7.04
CA ASP A 246 6.75 -20.56 5.84
C ASP A 246 7.30 -19.17 5.51
N ARG A 247 6.64 -18.09 5.91
CA ARG A 247 6.95 -16.72 5.45
C ARG A 247 7.62 -15.86 6.51
N SER A 248 8.41 -14.89 6.06
CA SER A 248 8.98 -13.84 6.91
C SER A 248 8.48 -12.45 6.48
N LEU A 249 8.37 -11.55 7.46
CA LEU A 249 8.05 -10.13 7.22
C LEU A 249 9.33 -9.34 7.00
N GLU A 250 9.25 -8.30 6.17
CA GLU A 250 10.33 -7.31 6.08
C GLU A 250 10.58 -6.66 7.45
N PRO A 251 11.85 -6.46 7.85
CA PRO A 251 12.20 -5.75 9.07
C PRO A 251 11.49 -4.38 9.18
N GLY A 252 10.91 -4.09 10.34
CA GLY A 252 10.19 -2.85 10.63
C GLY A 252 8.67 -2.91 10.45
N LEU A 253 8.13 -3.93 9.78
CA LEU A 253 6.69 -4.15 9.74
C LEU A 253 6.20 -4.77 11.06
N THR A 254 5.33 -4.04 11.77
CA THR A 254 4.76 -4.52 13.06
C THR A 254 3.31 -4.95 12.90
N LEU A 255 2.99 -6.17 13.32
CA LEU A 255 1.62 -6.66 13.36
C LEU A 255 0.83 -5.96 14.49
N PRO A 256 -0.48 -5.73 14.32
CA PRO A 256 -1.32 -4.99 15.28
C PRO A 256 -1.63 -5.75 16.60
N GLY A 257 -0.85 -6.78 16.94
CA GLY A 257 -1.05 -7.65 18.10
C GLY A 257 -1.38 -9.09 17.70
N ARG A 258 -2.03 -9.83 18.62
CA ARG A 258 -2.38 -11.24 18.42
C ARG A 258 -3.38 -11.39 17.27
N LEU A 259 -3.04 -12.26 16.31
CA LEU A 259 -3.91 -12.57 15.19
C LEU A 259 -4.99 -13.58 15.58
N ARG A 260 -6.19 -13.42 15.01
CA ARG A 260 -7.36 -14.27 15.19
C ARG A 260 -8.28 -14.17 13.98
N CYS A 261 -8.67 -15.31 13.42
CA CYS A 261 -9.76 -15.39 12.45
C CYS A 261 -11.11 -15.51 13.19
N PRO A 262 -12.04 -14.54 13.06
CA PRO A 262 -13.35 -14.58 13.71
C PRO A 262 -14.44 -15.23 12.84
N CYS A 263 -14.06 -15.80 11.69
CA CYS A 263 -15.00 -16.38 10.74
C CYS A 263 -15.69 -17.63 11.33
N PRO A 264 -17.02 -17.78 11.20
CA PRO A 264 -17.72 -18.95 11.73
C PRO A 264 -17.20 -20.25 11.11
N PRO A 265 -16.95 -21.31 11.90
CA PRO A 265 -16.55 -22.61 11.38
C PRO A 265 -17.53 -23.16 10.34
N ASP A 266 -18.83 -22.92 10.50
CA ASP A 266 -19.85 -23.33 9.53
C ASP A 266 -19.72 -22.64 8.18
N PHE A 267 -19.39 -21.34 8.16
CA PHE A 267 -19.15 -20.64 6.90
C PHE A 267 -17.97 -21.27 6.15
N ILE A 268 -16.85 -21.46 6.85
CA ILE A 268 -15.66 -22.10 6.29
C ILE A 268 -16.03 -23.50 5.76
N ARG A 269 -16.72 -24.33 6.57
CA ARG A 269 -17.16 -25.67 6.15
C ARG A 269 -18.05 -25.66 4.90
N GLN A 270 -18.98 -24.72 4.78
CA GLN A 270 -19.91 -24.62 3.65
C GLN A 270 -19.20 -24.19 2.35
N HIS A 271 -18.10 -23.45 2.46
CA HIS A 271 -17.38 -22.88 1.32
C HIS A 271 -16.05 -23.61 1.04
N LEU A 272 -15.62 -24.51 1.93
CA LEU A 272 -14.57 -25.47 1.64
C LEU A 272 -15.04 -26.35 0.49
N ARG A 273 -14.26 -26.35 -0.59
CA ARG A 273 -14.41 -27.39 -1.61
C ARG A 273 -14.26 -28.73 -0.90
N LYS A 274 -15.28 -29.60 -1.02
CA LYS A 274 -15.18 -31.01 -0.60
C LYS A 274 -13.96 -31.61 -1.32
N GLY A 275 -12.80 -31.62 -0.67
CA GLY A 275 -11.54 -32.00 -1.32
C GLY A 275 -10.27 -31.66 -0.55
N THR A 276 -10.30 -30.69 0.35
CA THR A 276 -9.11 -30.30 1.14
C THR A 276 -9.44 -30.40 2.63
N MET A 277 -9.38 -31.63 3.18
CA MET A 277 -9.25 -31.79 4.63
C MET A 277 -7.78 -31.53 5.01
N LEU A 278 -7.61 -30.78 6.11
CA LEU A 278 -6.36 -30.63 6.86
C LEU A 278 -5.75 -31.98 7.22
#